data_AF-A0A1Y3VKN0-F1
#
_entry.id   AF-A0A1Y3VKN0-F1
#
_cell.length_a   1.000
_cell.length_b   1.000
_cell.length_c   1.000
_cell.angle_alpha   90.00
_cell.angle_beta   90.00
_cell.angle_gamma   90.00
#
_symmetry.space_group_name_H-M   'P 1'
#
loop_
_entity.id
_entity.type
_entity.pdbx_description
1 polymer ?
#
loop_
_entity_poly.entity_id
_entity_poly.type
_entity_poly.pdbx_seq_one_letter_code
_entity_poly.pdbx_strand_id
1 'polypeptide(L)' 'MKPFTFSGVLLVNILLSLFLGYKLDEWLNTTPIFIIVGLIYSVVGSIYILLHKANKHE' A
#
# COMPACT_ATOMS: atom_id res chain seq x y z
N MET A 1 8.27 -16.87 5.21
CA MET A 1 7.92 -16.43 3.82
C MET A 1 9.18 -16.33 2.99
N LYS A 2 9.13 -16.67 1.69
CA LYS A 2 10.19 -16.22 0.78
C LYS A 2 10.10 -14.69 0.71
N PRO A 3 11.18 -13.94 0.99
CA PRO A 3 11.15 -12.46 1.06
C PRO A 3 10.60 -11.82 -0.22
N PHE A 4 10.69 -12.53 -1.35
CA PHE A 4 10.14 -12.15 -2.64
C PHE A 4 8.62 -11.89 -2.65
N THR A 5 7.83 -12.65 -1.89
CA THR A 5 6.36 -12.50 -1.89
C THR A 5 5.91 -11.26 -1.12
N PHE A 6 6.58 -10.94 -0.01
CA PHE A 6 6.30 -9.72 0.77
C PHE A 6 6.71 -8.47 0.00
N SER A 7 7.89 -8.50 -0.62
CA SER A 7 8.37 -7.42 -1.49
C SER A 7 7.42 -7.16 -2.66
N GLY A 8 6.90 -8.21 -3.31
CA GLY A 8 5.92 -8.08 -4.39
C GLY A 8 4.60 -7.44 -3.94
N VAL A 9 4.06 -7.82 -2.79
CA VAL A 9 2.80 -7.24 -2.26
C VAL A 9 2.98 -5.77 -1.90
N LEU A 10 4.10 -5.40 -1.28
CA LEU A 10 4.45 -4.02 -1.00
C LEU A 10 4.54 -3.18 -2.28
N LEU A 11 5.24 -3.68 -3.29
CA LEU A 11 5.40 -3.01 -4.59
C LEU A 11 4.05 -2.75 -5.26
N VAL A 12 3.18 -3.75 -5.28
CA VAL A 12 1.83 -3.63 -5.85
C VAL A 12 1.00 -2.62 -5.06
N ASN A 13 1.03 -2.67 -3.73
CA ASN A 13 0.31 -1.71 -2.89
C ASN A 13 0.83 -0.28 -3.08
N ILE A 14 2.13 -0.06 -3.20
CA ILE A 14 2.72 1.26 -3.45
C ILE A 14 2.30 1.78 -4.83
N LEU A 15 2.40 0.97 -5.88
CA LEU A 15 1.98 1.34 -7.23
C LEU A 15 0.49 1.66 -7.31
N LEU A 16 -0.35 0.88 -6.64
CA LEU A 16 -1.79 1.09 -6.61
C LEU A 16 -2.14 2.40 -5.88
N SER A 17 -1.53 2.66 -4.73
CA SER A 17 -1.74 3.91 -3.99
C SER A 17 -1.22 5.14 -4.71
N LEU A 18 -0.10 5.04 -5.42
CA LEU A 18 0.41 6.12 -6.25
C LEU A 18 -0.55 6.42 -7.42
N PHE A 19 -1.02 5.38 -8.12
CA PHE A 19 -1.92 5.55 -9.26
C PHE A 19 -3.28 6.11 -8.85
N LEU A 20 -3.89 5.55 -7.80
CA LEU A 20 -5.17 6.01 -7.28
C LEU A 20 -5.04 7.39 -6.64
N GLY A 21 -4.00 7.61 -5.83
CA GLY A 21 -3.73 8.89 -5.19
C GLY A 21 -3.51 10.00 -6.20
N TYR A 22 -2.70 9.76 -7.23
CA TYR A 22 -2.46 10.75 -8.29
C TYR A 22 -3.73 11.10 -9.05
N LYS A 23 -4.52 10.10 -9.46
CA LYS A 23 -5.81 10.36 -10.13
C LYS A 23 -6.80 11.11 -9.24
N LEU A 24 -6.82 10.83 -7.94
CA LEU A 24 -7.72 11.50 -7.00
C LEU A 24 -7.28 12.93 -6.73
N ASP A 25 -5.99 13.14 -6.51
CA ASP A 25 -5.38 14.46 -6.32
C ASP A 25 -5.58 15.35 -7.56
N GLU A 26 -5.40 14.78 -8.77
CA GLU A 26 -5.66 15.47 -10.04
C GLU A 26 -7.15 15.79 -10.24
N TRP A 27 -8.05 14.85 -9.91
CA TRP A 27 -9.49 15.06 -10.06
C TRP A 27 -10.03 16.13 -9.11
N LEU A 28 -9.50 16.20 -7.89
CA LEU A 28 -9.93 17.14 -6.86
C LEU A 28 -9.14 18.45 -6.85
N ASN A 29 -8.13 18.60 -7.73
CA ASN A 29 -7.18 19.72 -7.72
C ASN A 29 -6.57 19.98 -6.33
N THR A 30 -6.43 18.92 -5.53
CA THR A 30 -5.81 19.02 -4.21
C THR A 30 -4.30 18.87 -4.33
N THR A 31 -3.57 19.49 -3.40
CA THR A 31 -2.17 19.14 -3.14
C THR A 31 -2.03 17.62 -2.93
N PRO A 32 -0.84 17.02 -3.10
CA PRO A 32 -0.63 15.56 -3.17
C PRO A 32 -0.86 14.83 -1.83
N ILE A 33 -2.05 15.00 -1.26
CA ILE A 33 -2.47 14.55 0.06
C ILE A 33 -2.95 13.11 -0.06
N PHE A 34 -3.70 12.78 -1.11
CA PHE A 34 -4.19 11.41 -1.32
C PHE A 34 -3.06 10.46 -1.65
N ILE A 35 -2.02 10.90 -2.36
CA ILE A 35 -0.77 10.14 -2.53
C ILE A 35 -0.12 9.82 -1.18
N ILE A 36 0.02 10.81 -0.29
CA ILE A 36 0.66 10.63 1.03
C ILE A 36 -0.16 9.67 1.89
N VAL A 37 -1.48 9.85 1.95
CA VAL A 37 -2.39 8.98 2.70
C VAL A 37 -2.37 7.55 2.13
N GLY A 38 -2.38 7.41 0.81
CA GLY A 38 -2.28 6.12 0.13
C GLY A 38 -0.96 5.40 0.42
N LEU A 39 0.16 6.12 0.46
CA LEU A 39 1.45 5.54 0.83
C LEU A 39 1.47 5.02 2.27
N ILE A 40 0.94 5.80 3.22
CA ILE A 40 0.81 5.37 4.62
C ILE A 40 -0.07 4.12 4.71
N TYR A 41 -1.20 4.12 4.00
CA TYR A 41 -2.10 2.97 3.95
C TYR A 41 -1.41 1.72 3.38
N SER A 42 -0.60 1.87 2.33
CA SER A 42 0.14 0.75 1.72
C SER A 42 1.19 0.16 2.64
N VAL A 43 1.87 0.98 3.45
CA VAL A 43 2.83 0.49 4.46
C VAL A 43 2.10 -0.27 5.56
N VAL A 44 1.07 0.33 6.15
CA VAL A 44 0.30 -0.27 7.25
C VAL A 44 -0.41 -1.55 6.79
N GLY A 45 -1.06 -1.52 5.62
CA GLY A 45 -1.76 -2.67 5.05
C GLY A 45 -0.82 -3.83 4.75
N SER A 46 0.39 -3.55 4.28
CA SER A 46 1.38 -4.60 4.02
C SER A 46 1.91 -5.23 5.31
N ILE A 47 2.10 -4.45 6.37
CA ILE A 47 2.44 -4.97 7.71
C ILE A 47 1.27 -5.79 8.28
N TYR A 48 0.03 -5.33 8.14
CA TYR A 48 -1.15 -6.05 8.59
C TYR A 48 -1.28 -7.42 7.89
N ILE A 49 -1.12 -7.47 6.57
CA ILE A 49 -1.13 -8.73 5.81
C ILE A 49 -0.01 -9.67 6.29
N LEU A 50 1.17 -9.14 6.59
CA LEU A 50 2.28 -9.91 7.12
C LEU A 50 1.93 -10.55 8.48
N LEU A 51 1.39 -9.77 9.41
CA LEU A 51 0.99 -10.23 10.75
C LEU A 51 -0.18 -11.21 10.70
N HIS A 52 -1.21 -10.91 9.92
CA HIS A 52 -2.39 -11.78 9.79
C HIS A 52 -2.03 -13.13 9.18
N LYS A 53 -1.10 -13.15 8.20
CA LYS A 53 -0.65 -14.39 7.57
C LYS A 53 0.35 -15.16 8.43
N ALA A 54 1.08 -14.48 9.33
CA ALA A 54 1.89 -15.14 10.35
C ALA A 54 1.00 -15.86 11.38
N ASN A 55 -0.06 -15.22 11.87
CA ASN A 55 -1.00 -15.85 12.81
C ASN A 55 -1.82 -17.00 12.22
N LYS A 56 -1.98 -17.07 10.89
CA LYS A 56 -2.73 -18.15 10.23
C LYS A 56 -1.90 -19.42 9.98
N HIS A 57 -0.61 -19.38 10.30
CA HIS A 57 0.32 -20.50 10.19
C HIS A 57 0.64 -21.16 11.55
N GLU A 58 0.00 -20.73 12.64
CA GLU A 58 -0.15 -21.49 13.89
C GLU A 58 -1.42 -22.34 13.86
#